data_AF-A0A965QS76-F1
#
_entry.id   AF-A0A965QS76-F1
#
_cell.length_a   1.000
_cell.length_b   1.000
_cell.length_c   1.000
_cell.angle_alpha   90.00
_cell.angle_beta   90.00
_cell.angle_gamma   90.00
#
_symmetry.space_group_name_H-M   'P 1'
#
loop_
_entity.id
_entity.type
_entity.pdbx_description
1 polymer ?
#
loop_
_entity_poly.entity_id
_entity_poly.type
_entity_poly.pdbx_seq_one_letter_code
_entity_poly.pdbx_strand_id
1 'polypeptide(L)'
;AITAPRRIGAETVHDAPQLSFWVPKNGRGRALVFGPRAVVDELVTQAGRGGVLPALEPLLPMLDASRHVTLFGSPHYLLNTGRPLLVGPLEKMAAPLDALLGDSLQAAALSLHFGADFYVELDAVPTRDAPPLKLAPALAGRVDGLAAAVERYCTALDPDPYGRALVMRLPAMVRVLAGQVRSGVERGGVVLNARLPRHAGHNLALAAELALVQSGGSAAAPGTAAPVAAAAQQGVGAKLKMTMTLAFAKDTLEKSIQMISEEIGMPMEILGGDLQLEGITKNQSFALEERDKPAEAILRVILAKANPDGKLVYVVRSEQGREAIKITTRAAAAKRGETLPPGFEPQGDAGAKPGTK
;
A
#
# COMPACT_ATOMS: atom_id res chain seq x y z
N ALA A 1 4.19 18.96 22.23
CA ALA A 1 5.49 19.52 22.64
C ALA A 1 6.26 19.87 21.38
N ILE A 2 6.60 21.13 21.17
CA ILE A 2 7.45 21.55 20.05
C ILE A 2 8.88 21.29 20.50
N THR A 3 9.53 20.31 19.87
CA THR A 3 10.94 19.98 20.12
C THR A 3 11.84 21.10 19.58
N ALA A 4 12.96 21.35 20.26
CA ALA A 4 13.92 22.38 19.85
C ALA A 4 14.40 22.17 18.41
N PRO A 5 14.57 23.24 17.61
CA PRO A 5 15.02 23.12 16.23
C PRO A 5 16.40 22.45 16.15
N ARG A 6 16.55 21.52 15.20
CA ARG A 6 17.81 20.84 14.87
C ARG A 6 18.45 21.50 13.65
N ARG A 7 19.78 21.50 13.61
CA ARG A 7 20.54 21.89 12.42
C ARG A 7 21.08 20.67 11.70
N ILE A 8 20.88 20.61 10.39
CA ILE A 8 21.47 19.61 9.50
C ILE A 8 22.18 20.38 8.39
N GLY A 9 23.50 20.36 8.39
CA GLY A 9 24.30 21.23 7.50
C GLY A 9 23.99 22.72 7.72
N ALA A 10 23.64 23.42 6.64
CA ALA A 10 23.26 24.83 6.68
C ALA A 10 21.76 25.06 6.95
N GLU A 11 20.96 24.01 7.05
CA GLU A 11 19.50 24.06 7.12
C GLU A 11 18.99 23.85 8.55
N THR A 12 17.78 24.37 8.83
CA THR A 12 17.12 24.24 10.14
C THR A 12 15.86 23.39 9.99
N VAL A 13 15.78 22.31 10.76
CA VAL A 13 14.68 21.35 10.77
C VAL A 13 14.00 21.41 12.13
N HIS A 14 12.67 21.36 12.12
CA HIS A 14 11.86 21.35 13.32
C HIS A 14 11.13 20.02 13.43
N ASP A 15 11.07 19.45 14.63
CA ASP A 15 10.40 18.18 14.86
C ASP A 15 9.08 18.39 15.62
N ALA A 16 8.04 17.71 15.16
CA ALA A 16 6.77 17.50 15.84
C ALA A 16 6.62 16.00 16.18
N PRO A 17 5.62 15.60 16.99
CA PRO A 17 5.49 14.20 17.45
C PRO A 17 5.40 13.15 16.34
N GLN A 18 4.84 13.51 15.18
CA GLN A 18 4.62 12.59 14.05
C GLN A 18 5.37 12.97 12.78
N LEU A 19 5.82 14.22 12.66
CA LEU A 19 6.39 14.78 11.42
C LEU A 19 7.54 15.72 11.75
N SER A 20 8.52 15.81 10.86
CA SER A 20 9.51 16.87 10.83
C SER A 20 9.18 17.85 9.71
N PHE A 21 9.56 19.11 9.88
CA PHE A 21 9.36 20.16 8.88
C PHE A 21 10.62 21.01 8.69
N TRP A 22 10.84 21.44 7.47
CA TRP A 22 12.00 22.18 7.01
C TRP A 22 11.57 23.21 5.96
N VAL A 23 12.08 24.43 6.09
CA VAL A 23 11.89 25.50 5.08
C VAL A 23 13.21 25.66 4.33
N PRO A 24 13.31 25.18 3.07
CA PRO A 24 14.54 25.28 2.29
C PRO A 24 14.94 26.73 2.05
N LYS A 25 16.20 27.09 2.35
CA LYS A 25 16.71 28.45 2.09
C LYS A 25 16.65 28.83 0.61
N ASN A 26 16.92 27.87 -0.28
CA ASN A 26 16.81 28.04 -1.73
C ASN A 26 15.35 28.24 -2.21
N GLY A 27 14.36 27.84 -1.42
CA GLY A 27 12.94 27.99 -1.71
C GLY A 27 12.40 29.41 -1.53
N ARG A 28 13.22 30.37 -1.06
CA ARG A 28 12.86 31.80 -0.87
C ARG A 28 11.52 32.01 -0.13
N GLY A 29 11.23 31.16 0.86
CA GLY A 29 9.98 31.22 1.64
C GLY A 29 8.73 30.75 0.89
N ARG A 30 8.87 30.15 -0.29
CA ARG A 30 7.77 29.58 -1.11
C ARG A 30 7.71 28.06 -1.07
N ALA A 31 8.61 27.41 -0.35
CA ALA A 31 8.65 25.97 -0.19
C ALA A 31 8.63 25.63 1.29
N LEU A 32 7.78 24.67 1.65
CA LEU A 32 7.76 24.01 2.96
C LEU A 32 7.83 22.52 2.71
N VAL A 33 8.81 21.86 3.32
CA VAL A 33 8.99 20.41 3.27
C VAL A 33 8.56 19.86 4.62
N PHE A 34 7.73 18.82 4.61
CA PHE A 34 7.35 18.09 5.82
C PHE A 34 7.21 16.61 5.50
N GLY A 35 7.45 15.76 6.50
CA GLY A 35 7.37 14.31 6.33
C GLY A 35 7.92 13.56 7.54
N PRO A 36 7.96 12.22 7.48
CA PRO A 36 8.62 11.41 8.50
C PRO A 36 10.07 11.86 8.67
N ARG A 37 10.54 11.86 9.92
CA ARG A 37 11.87 12.37 10.27
C ARG A 37 12.99 11.82 9.40
N ALA A 38 12.99 10.52 9.14
CA ALA A 38 14.00 9.86 8.31
C ALA A 38 14.06 10.44 6.89
N VAL A 39 12.90 10.71 6.28
CA VAL A 39 12.79 11.26 4.92
C VAL A 39 13.25 12.72 4.88
N VAL A 40 12.87 13.52 5.88
CA VAL A 40 13.27 14.94 5.95
C VAL A 40 14.78 15.08 6.15
N ASP A 41 15.37 14.29 7.05
CA ASP A 41 16.81 14.33 7.30
C ASP A 41 17.62 13.92 6.04
N GLU A 42 17.13 12.95 5.26
CA GLU A 42 17.70 12.56 3.97
C GLU A 42 17.61 13.70 2.94
N LEU A 43 16.43 14.29 2.76
CA LEU A 43 16.21 15.38 1.81
C LEU A 43 17.07 16.60 2.11
N VAL A 44 17.23 16.96 3.38
CA VAL A 44 18.08 18.09 3.80
C VAL A 44 19.55 17.82 3.47
N THR A 45 20.01 16.58 3.62
CA THR A 45 21.37 16.17 3.25
C THR A 45 21.59 16.26 1.73
N GLN A 46 20.54 16.04 0.94
CA GLN A 46 20.56 16.10 -0.52
C GLN A 46 20.22 17.49 -1.10
N ALA A 47 19.84 18.46 -0.26
CA ALA A 47 19.25 19.77 -0.62
C ALA A 47 20.09 20.69 -1.55
N GLY A 48 21.32 20.30 -1.89
CA GLY A 48 22.18 20.98 -2.86
C GLY A 48 22.20 20.39 -4.27
N ARG A 49 21.58 19.22 -4.50
CA ARG A 49 21.57 18.50 -5.79
C ARG A 49 20.28 18.71 -6.58
N GLY A 50 19.68 19.89 -6.48
CA GLY A 50 18.35 20.20 -6.98
C GLY A 50 18.15 19.81 -8.45
N GLY A 51 17.09 19.04 -8.69
CA GLY A 51 16.60 18.65 -10.00
C GLY A 51 15.23 18.00 -9.84
N VAL A 52 14.35 18.19 -10.83
CA VAL A 52 13.15 17.35 -10.94
C VAL A 52 13.65 15.93 -11.20
N LEU A 53 13.11 14.93 -10.51
CA LEU A 53 13.47 13.54 -10.80
C LEU A 53 13.26 13.31 -12.31
N PRO A 54 14.21 12.70 -13.05
CA PRO A 54 14.08 12.52 -14.50
C PRO A 54 12.76 11.87 -14.92
N ALA A 55 12.19 11.03 -14.04
CA ALA A 55 10.88 10.41 -14.25
C ALA A 55 9.69 11.39 -14.27
N LEU A 56 9.82 12.56 -13.63
CA LEU A 56 8.78 13.59 -13.49
C LEU A 56 8.95 14.73 -14.50
N GLU A 57 10.11 14.88 -15.15
CA GLU A 57 10.35 15.93 -16.15
C GLU A 57 9.30 15.97 -17.28
N PRO A 58 8.81 14.83 -17.83
CA PRO A 58 7.78 14.85 -18.86
C PRO A 58 6.43 15.41 -18.41
N LEU A 59 6.20 15.52 -17.09
CA LEU A 59 4.98 16.06 -16.52
C LEU A 59 4.99 17.60 -16.51
N LEU A 60 6.17 18.23 -16.40
CA LEU A 60 6.33 19.68 -16.33
C LEU A 60 5.58 20.46 -17.44
N PRO A 61 5.65 20.09 -18.73
CA PRO A 61 4.91 20.81 -19.76
C PRO A 61 3.40 20.63 -19.66
N MET A 62 2.88 19.70 -18.86
CA MET A 62 1.44 19.49 -18.66
C MET A 62 0.91 20.33 -17.48
N LEU A 63 1.77 20.75 -16.56
CA LEU A 63 1.36 21.49 -15.37
C LEU A 63 1.01 22.95 -15.67
N ASP A 64 0.03 23.48 -14.92
CA ASP A 64 -0.39 24.87 -15.00
C ASP A 64 -0.21 25.57 -13.65
N ALA A 65 0.66 26.58 -13.63
CA ALA A 65 0.98 27.36 -12.42
C ALA A 65 -0.18 28.23 -11.91
N SER A 66 -1.26 28.39 -12.67
CA SER A 66 -2.48 29.11 -12.26
C SER A 66 -3.47 28.22 -11.49
N ARG A 67 -3.22 26.91 -11.39
CA ARG A 67 -4.03 26.00 -10.56
C ARG A 67 -3.84 26.35 -9.08
N HIS A 68 -4.93 26.25 -8.32
CA HIS A 68 -4.88 26.59 -6.89
C HIS A 68 -4.16 25.52 -6.07
N VAL A 69 -4.30 24.25 -6.47
CA VAL A 69 -3.60 23.12 -5.88
C VAL A 69 -3.12 22.21 -7.00
N THR A 70 -1.86 21.79 -6.96
CA THR A 70 -1.31 20.75 -7.82
C THR A 70 -0.49 19.80 -6.97
N LEU A 71 -0.93 18.54 -6.91
CA LEU A 71 -0.21 17.44 -6.29
C LEU A 71 0.40 16.59 -7.40
N PHE A 72 1.71 16.34 -7.40
CA PHE A 72 2.34 15.52 -8.44
C PHE A 72 3.42 14.61 -7.88
N GLY A 73 3.69 13.52 -8.58
CA GLY A 73 4.69 12.55 -8.18
C GLY A 73 4.65 11.28 -9.02
N SER A 74 5.37 10.26 -8.57
CA SER A 74 5.34 8.93 -9.18
C SER A 74 4.35 8.04 -8.45
N PRO A 75 3.28 7.55 -9.12
CA PRO A 75 2.38 6.55 -8.54
C PRO A 75 3.11 5.33 -8.01
N HIS A 76 4.10 4.84 -8.77
CA HIS A 76 4.92 3.70 -8.38
C HIS A 76 5.69 3.95 -7.07
N TYR A 77 6.22 5.16 -6.86
CA TYR A 77 6.85 5.50 -5.57
C TYR A 77 5.83 5.45 -4.43
N LEU A 78 4.68 6.12 -4.59
CA LEU A 78 3.66 6.23 -3.53
C LEU A 78 3.15 4.85 -3.07
N LEU A 79 2.97 3.92 -4.00
CA LEU A 79 2.40 2.59 -3.73
C LEU A 79 3.44 1.56 -3.25
N ASN A 80 4.74 1.84 -3.44
CA ASN A 80 5.83 0.99 -3.00
C ASN A 80 6.61 1.64 -1.84
N THR A 81 7.77 2.23 -2.13
CA THR A 81 8.69 2.79 -1.12
C THR A 81 8.07 3.92 -0.30
N GLY A 82 7.16 4.69 -0.90
CA GLY A 82 6.42 5.79 -0.28
C GLY A 82 5.18 5.36 0.48
N ARG A 83 4.85 4.07 0.58
CA ARG A 83 3.67 3.58 1.30
C ARG A 83 3.60 4.04 2.77
N PRO A 84 4.72 4.23 3.50
CA PRO A 84 4.69 4.84 4.83
C PRO A 84 4.19 6.30 4.89
N LEU A 85 3.94 6.96 3.75
CA LEU A 85 3.29 8.27 3.70
C LEU A 85 1.75 8.16 3.84
N LEU A 86 1.18 7.00 3.53
CA LEU A 86 -0.23 6.70 3.73
C LEU A 86 -0.41 6.19 5.17
N VAL A 87 -0.57 7.11 6.12
CA VAL A 87 -0.70 6.78 7.55
C VAL A 87 -2.13 6.97 8.06
N GLY A 88 -2.53 6.16 9.04
CA GLY A 88 -3.82 6.30 9.71
C GLY A 88 -4.99 6.08 8.73
N PRO A 89 -6.00 6.96 8.68
CA PRO A 89 -7.13 6.80 7.75
C PRO A 89 -6.74 6.68 6.28
N LEU A 90 -5.60 7.25 5.88
CA LEU A 90 -5.09 7.22 4.50
C LEU A 90 -4.58 5.84 4.07
N GLU A 91 -4.27 4.94 5.00
CA GLU A 91 -3.88 3.56 4.67
C GLU A 91 -4.94 2.86 3.81
N LYS A 92 -6.21 3.17 4.06
CA LYS A 92 -7.37 2.65 3.32
C LYS A 92 -7.42 3.12 1.85
N MET A 93 -6.63 4.13 1.49
CA MET A 93 -6.52 4.64 0.11
C MET A 93 -5.50 3.89 -0.73
N ALA A 94 -4.65 3.04 -0.15
CA ALA A 94 -3.62 2.32 -0.91
C ALA A 94 -4.23 1.49 -2.06
N ALA A 95 -5.20 0.63 -1.77
CA ALA A 95 -5.83 -0.21 -2.79
C ALA A 95 -6.65 0.58 -3.84
N PRO A 96 -7.47 1.59 -3.47
CA PRO A 96 -8.13 2.44 -4.45
C PRO A 96 -7.16 3.25 -5.34
N LEU A 97 -6.06 3.75 -4.77
CA LEU A 97 -5.03 4.45 -5.54
C LEU A 97 -4.32 3.51 -6.51
N ASP A 98 -4.02 2.29 -6.09
CA ASP A 98 -3.44 1.25 -6.95
C ASP A 98 -4.39 0.88 -8.09
N ALA A 99 -5.66 0.64 -7.80
CA ALA A 99 -6.68 0.34 -8.81
C ALA A 99 -6.87 1.47 -9.83
N LEU A 100 -6.74 2.74 -9.40
CA LEU A 100 -6.88 3.90 -10.27
C LEU A 100 -5.63 4.15 -11.11
N LEU A 101 -4.47 4.23 -10.46
CA LEU A 101 -3.21 4.64 -11.09
C LEU A 101 -2.51 3.46 -11.77
N GLY A 102 -2.44 2.31 -11.09
CA GLY A 102 -1.79 1.08 -11.56
C GLY A 102 -0.33 1.26 -11.96
N ASP A 103 0.23 0.23 -12.60
CA ASP A 103 1.65 0.18 -12.99
C ASP A 103 1.96 0.86 -14.34
N SER A 104 0.92 1.30 -15.06
CA SER A 104 1.04 1.89 -16.39
C SER A 104 1.49 3.36 -16.38
N LEU A 105 1.70 3.95 -15.20
CA LEU A 105 2.00 5.38 -15.01
C LEU A 105 3.40 5.59 -14.44
N GLN A 106 4.22 6.34 -15.18
CA GLN A 106 5.52 6.78 -14.71
C GLN A 106 5.38 7.95 -13.73
N ALA A 107 4.55 8.93 -14.07
CA ALA A 107 4.28 10.13 -13.30
C ALA A 107 2.82 10.55 -13.42
N ALA A 108 2.29 11.22 -12.41
CA ALA A 108 0.95 11.79 -12.43
C ALA A 108 0.88 13.10 -11.65
N ALA A 109 -0.02 13.99 -12.05
CA ALA A 109 -0.41 15.19 -11.33
C ALA A 109 -1.91 15.31 -11.21
N LEU A 110 -2.40 15.63 -10.01
CA LEU A 110 -3.77 16.03 -9.73
C LEU A 110 -3.79 17.54 -9.49
N SER A 111 -4.46 18.26 -10.38
CA SER A 111 -4.63 19.72 -10.32
C SER A 111 -6.07 20.10 -10.01
N LEU A 112 -6.27 21.03 -9.08
CA LEU A 112 -7.56 21.55 -8.64
C LEU A 112 -7.61 23.07 -8.82
N HIS A 113 -8.74 23.57 -9.32
CA HIS A 113 -9.01 25.00 -9.39
C HIS A 113 -10.42 25.30 -8.89
N PHE A 114 -10.52 26.28 -7.98
CA PHE A 114 -11.73 26.65 -7.27
C PHE A 114 -12.21 28.02 -7.77
N GLY A 115 -12.95 28.03 -8.88
CA GLY A 115 -13.46 29.25 -9.51
C GLY A 115 -14.98 29.36 -9.41
N ALA A 116 -15.60 29.86 -10.48
CA ALA A 116 -17.05 29.81 -10.67
C ALA A 116 -17.55 28.35 -10.71
N ASP A 117 -16.76 27.48 -11.33
CA ASP A 117 -16.89 26.03 -11.31
C ASP A 117 -15.72 25.41 -10.54
N PHE A 118 -15.92 24.20 -10.03
CA PHE A 118 -14.83 23.36 -9.53
C PHE A 118 -14.23 22.58 -10.70
N TYR A 119 -12.96 22.83 -10.98
CA TYR A 119 -12.19 22.13 -12.01
C TYR A 119 -11.21 21.17 -11.37
N VAL A 120 -11.19 19.93 -11.87
CA VAL A 120 -10.23 18.90 -11.50
C VAL A 120 -9.61 18.31 -12.76
N GLU A 121 -8.30 18.08 -12.72
CA GLU A 121 -7.51 17.57 -13.83
C GLU A 121 -6.49 16.57 -13.31
N LEU A 122 -6.39 15.43 -13.98
CA LEU A 122 -5.39 14.39 -13.78
C LEU A 122 -4.53 14.31 -15.04
N ASP A 123 -3.30 14.76 -14.94
CA ASP A 123 -2.27 14.62 -15.95
C ASP A 123 -1.45 13.36 -15.64
N ALA A 124 -1.26 12.51 -16.63
CA ALA A 124 -0.59 11.23 -16.43
C ALA A 124 0.41 10.94 -17.56
N VAL A 125 1.65 10.67 -17.17
CA VAL A 125 2.73 10.25 -18.08
C VAL A 125 2.77 8.72 -18.08
N PRO A 126 2.48 8.07 -19.22
CA PRO A 126 2.55 6.62 -19.31
C PRO A 126 3.96 6.08 -19.20
N THR A 127 4.09 4.80 -18.83
CA THR A 127 5.31 4.03 -19.07
C THR A 127 5.50 3.75 -20.57
N ARG A 128 6.72 3.37 -20.98
CA ARG A 128 7.04 3.09 -22.39
C ARG A 128 6.16 2.00 -23.02
N ASP A 129 5.67 1.08 -22.21
CA ASP A 129 4.89 -0.07 -22.66
C ASP A 129 3.39 0.24 -22.81
N ALA A 130 2.95 1.45 -22.44
CA ALA A 130 1.55 1.86 -22.44
C ALA A 130 1.31 3.08 -23.34
N PRO A 131 0.86 2.90 -24.60
CA PRO A 131 0.59 4.04 -25.49
C PRO A 131 -0.50 4.99 -24.94
N PRO A 132 -0.31 6.33 -24.95
CA PRO A 132 -1.26 7.29 -24.42
C PRO A 132 -2.69 7.14 -24.96
N LEU A 133 -2.83 6.87 -26.27
CA LEU A 133 -4.15 6.72 -26.91
C LEU A 133 -4.96 5.53 -26.38
N LYS A 134 -4.30 4.47 -25.91
CA LYS A 134 -4.97 3.32 -25.27
C LYS A 134 -5.19 3.56 -23.80
N LEU A 135 -4.27 4.29 -23.15
CA LEU A 135 -4.33 4.55 -21.73
C LEU A 135 -5.39 5.58 -21.34
N ALA A 136 -5.64 6.60 -22.16
CA ALA A 136 -6.69 7.60 -21.91
C ALA A 136 -8.09 7.01 -21.68
N PRO A 137 -8.63 6.16 -22.58
CA PRO A 137 -9.93 5.51 -22.33
C PRO A 137 -9.86 4.48 -21.19
N ALA A 138 -8.72 3.80 -21.00
CA ALA A 138 -8.57 2.86 -19.89
C ALA A 138 -8.62 3.55 -18.53
N LEU A 139 -7.94 4.70 -18.38
CA LEU A 139 -7.93 5.49 -17.17
C LEU A 139 -9.30 6.14 -16.91
N ALA A 140 -9.99 6.61 -17.96
CA ALA A 140 -11.38 7.06 -17.85
C ALA A 140 -12.30 5.94 -17.34
N GLY A 141 -12.17 4.72 -17.88
CA GLY A 141 -12.93 3.56 -17.42
C GLY A 141 -12.65 3.19 -15.95
N ARG A 142 -11.43 3.39 -15.46
CA ARG A 142 -11.10 3.23 -14.02
C ARG A 142 -11.82 4.29 -13.18
N VAL A 143 -11.88 5.54 -13.65
CA VAL A 143 -12.62 6.61 -12.98
C VAL A 143 -14.13 6.32 -12.96
N ASP A 144 -14.69 5.79 -14.05
CA ASP A 144 -16.10 5.36 -14.09
C ASP A 144 -16.41 4.26 -13.06
N GLY A 145 -15.45 3.36 -12.83
CA GLY A 145 -15.54 2.32 -11.81
C GLY A 145 -15.46 2.80 -10.36
N LEU A 146 -14.98 4.02 -10.11
CA LEU A 146 -14.79 4.54 -8.75
C LEU A 146 -16.10 4.63 -7.98
N ALA A 147 -17.19 5.04 -8.62
CA ALA A 147 -18.48 5.17 -7.95
C ALA A 147 -18.94 3.83 -7.33
N ALA A 148 -18.78 2.72 -8.07
CA ALA A 148 -19.12 1.39 -7.58
C ALA A 148 -18.17 0.91 -6.47
N ALA A 149 -16.88 1.22 -6.57
CA ALA A 149 -15.91 0.89 -5.51
C ALA A 149 -16.22 1.64 -4.20
N VAL A 150 -16.53 2.93 -4.31
CA VAL A 150 -16.92 3.78 -3.19
C VAL A 150 -18.25 3.33 -2.59
N GLU A 151 -19.21 2.92 -3.41
CA GLU A 151 -20.49 2.36 -2.94
C GLU A 151 -20.30 1.09 -2.10
N ARG A 152 -19.48 0.16 -2.58
CA ARG A 152 -19.12 -1.05 -1.82
C ARG A 152 -18.43 -0.70 -0.50
N TYR A 153 -17.52 0.26 -0.52
CA TYR A 153 -16.84 0.73 0.68
C TYR A 153 -17.83 1.33 1.69
N CYS A 154 -18.66 2.30 1.27
CA CYS A 154 -19.63 2.96 2.14
C CYS A 154 -20.68 1.99 2.72
N THR A 155 -21.08 0.97 1.96
CA THR A 155 -22.05 -0.03 2.43
C THR A 155 -21.48 -0.94 3.53
N ALA A 156 -20.15 -1.08 3.59
CA ALA A 156 -19.46 -1.84 4.63
C ALA A 156 -19.15 -1.00 5.89
N LEU A 157 -19.47 0.30 5.89
CA LEU A 157 -19.25 1.18 7.04
C LEU A 157 -20.46 1.15 7.99
N ASP A 158 -20.20 1.38 9.27
CA ASP A 158 -21.21 1.86 10.22
C ASP A 158 -20.90 3.32 10.55
N PRO A 159 -21.34 4.27 9.70
CA PRO A 159 -20.98 5.67 9.88
C PRO A 159 -21.66 6.27 11.12
N ASP A 160 -20.90 7.06 11.88
CA ASP A 160 -21.42 7.86 12.98
C ASP A 160 -22.63 8.70 12.52
N PRO A 161 -23.68 8.87 13.36
CA PRO A 161 -24.82 9.73 13.03
C PRO A 161 -24.40 11.11 12.51
N TYR A 162 -23.32 11.65 13.07
CA TYR A 162 -22.64 12.83 12.56
C TYR A 162 -21.93 12.50 11.24
N GLY A 163 -22.45 13.05 10.13
CA GLY A 163 -21.85 12.90 8.81
C GLY A 163 -22.33 11.71 8.00
N ARG A 164 -23.13 10.78 8.57
CA ARG A 164 -23.75 9.64 7.87
C ARG A 164 -24.41 10.04 6.55
N ALA A 165 -25.23 11.09 6.57
CA ALA A 165 -25.93 11.55 5.37
C ALA A 165 -24.97 11.97 4.25
N LEU A 166 -23.81 12.54 4.59
CA LEU A 166 -22.82 12.97 3.62
C LEU A 166 -22.00 11.78 3.10
N VAL A 167 -21.59 10.87 3.98
CA VAL A 167 -20.89 9.62 3.62
C VAL A 167 -21.74 8.77 2.67
N MET A 168 -23.02 8.58 2.97
CA MET A 168 -23.93 7.81 2.11
C MET A 168 -24.23 8.48 0.76
N ARG A 169 -23.98 9.79 0.63
CA ARG A 169 -24.10 10.53 -0.64
C ARG A 169 -22.81 10.52 -1.47
N LEU A 170 -21.68 10.12 -0.89
CA LEU A 170 -20.38 10.10 -1.57
C LEU A 170 -20.41 9.30 -2.89
N PRO A 171 -20.99 8.08 -2.96
CA PRO A 171 -21.03 7.33 -4.22
C PRO A 171 -21.74 8.09 -5.35
N ALA A 172 -22.84 8.79 -5.03
CA ALA A 172 -23.58 9.60 -6.00
C ALA A 172 -22.76 10.82 -6.45
N MET A 173 -22.04 11.48 -5.55
CA MET A 173 -21.16 12.60 -5.90
C MET A 173 -20.02 12.15 -6.82
N VAL A 174 -19.42 10.99 -6.55
CA VAL A 174 -18.37 10.40 -7.40
C VAL A 174 -18.93 10.00 -8.77
N ARG A 175 -20.18 9.52 -8.84
CA ARG A 175 -20.87 9.23 -10.11
C ARG A 175 -21.06 10.49 -10.96
N VAL A 176 -21.41 11.63 -10.34
CA VAL A 176 -21.49 12.92 -11.04
C VAL A 176 -20.11 13.37 -11.53
N LEU A 177 -19.06 13.21 -10.73
CA LEU A 177 -17.68 13.45 -11.16
C LEU A 177 -17.34 12.62 -12.40
N ALA A 178 -17.48 11.29 -12.32
CA ALA A 178 -17.18 10.38 -13.42
C ALA A 178 -17.96 10.73 -14.70
N GLY A 179 -19.25 11.03 -14.57
CA GLY A 179 -20.09 11.45 -15.70
C GLY A 179 -19.74 12.82 -16.32
N GLN A 180 -18.85 13.60 -15.69
CA GLN A 180 -18.33 14.85 -16.25
C GLN A 180 -16.88 14.75 -16.72
N VAL A 181 -16.26 13.56 -16.61
CA VAL A 181 -14.88 13.34 -17.03
C VAL A 181 -14.80 13.36 -18.56
N ARG A 182 -13.81 14.08 -19.05
CA ARG A 182 -13.34 14.03 -20.44
C ARG A 182 -11.91 13.54 -20.42
N SER A 183 -11.58 12.61 -21.30
CA SER A 183 -10.22 12.10 -21.47
C SER A 183 -9.66 12.49 -22.83
N GLY A 184 -8.35 12.71 -22.87
CA GLY A 184 -7.61 13.08 -24.07
C GLY A 184 -6.13 12.77 -23.95
N VAL A 185 -5.43 12.96 -25.06
CA VAL A 185 -3.97 12.89 -25.13
C VAL A 185 -3.46 14.28 -25.46
N GLU A 186 -2.60 14.83 -24.60
CA GLU A 186 -2.02 16.15 -24.79
C GLU A 186 -0.54 16.11 -24.39
N ARG A 187 0.32 16.78 -25.18
CA ARG A 187 1.77 16.93 -24.91
C ARG A 187 2.51 15.61 -24.61
N GLY A 188 2.04 14.51 -25.20
CA GLY A 188 2.63 13.17 -25.04
C GLY A 188 2.17 12.41 -23.79
N GLY A 189 1.28 13.00 -22.98
CA GLY A 189 0.64 12.36 -21.83
C GLY A 189 -0.87 12.20 -21.99
N VAL A 190 -1.48 11.61 -20.98
CA VAL A 190 -2.93 11.44 -20.85
C VAL A 190 -3.46 12.53 -19.94
N VAL A 191 -4.55 13.18 -20.34
CA VAL A 191 -5.23 14.21 -19.54
C VAL A 191 -6.67 13.76 -19.31
N LEU A 192 -7.10 13.71 -18.06
CA LEU A 192 -8.50 13.57 -17.67
C LEU A 192 -8.91 14.85 -16.95
N ASN A 193 -10.01 15.47 -17.35
CA ASN A 193 -10.52 16.63 -16.62
C ASN A 193 -12.04 16.56 -16.43
N ALA A 194 -12.53 17.25 -15.40
CA ALA A 194 -13.95 17.41 -15.13
C ALA A 194 -14.25 18.81 -14.62
N ARG A 195 -15.44 19.29 -14.98
CA ARG A 195 -16.02 20.53 -14.44
C ARG A 195 -17.26 20.18 -13.65
N LEU A 196 -17.30 20.68 -12.42
CA LEU A 196 -18.37 20.42 -11.48
C LEU A 196 -18.89 21.73 -10.90
N PRO A 197 -20.10 21.74 -10.31
CA PRO A 197 -20.60 22.89 -9.59
C PRO A 197 -19.59 23.36 -8.54
N ARG A 198 -19.55 24.67 -8.28
CA ARG A 198 -18.65 25.33 -7.32
C ARG A 198 -18.47 24.59 -5.99
N HIS A 199 -19.54 23.98 -5.50
CA HIS A 199 -19.56 23.33 -4.19
C HIS A 199 -19.08 21.88 -4.17
N ALA A 200 -18.85 21.26 -5.33
CA ALA A 200 -18.53 19.85 -5.42
C ALA A 200 -17.19 19.51 -4.74
N GLY A 201 -16.17 20.34 -4.91
CA GLY A 201 -14.82 20.06 -4.38
C GLY A 201 -14.79 19.87 -2.86
N HIS A 202 -15.38 20.79 -2.09
CA HIS A 202 -15.42 20.65 -0.63
C HIS A 202 -16.35 19.54 -0.15
N ASN A 203 -17.48 19.32 -0.84
CA ASN A 203 -18.39 18.24 -0.48
C ASN A 203 -17.76 16.86 -0.71
N LEU A 204 -17.05 16.68 -1.83
CA LEU A 204 -16.29 15.46 -2.12
C LEU A 204 -15.18 15.24 -1.10
N ALA A 205 -14.39 16.28 -0.81
CA ALA A 205 -13.29 16.20 0.15
C ALA A 205 -13.79 15.84 1.55
N LEU A 206 -14.79 16.56 2.07
CA LEU A 206 -15.36 16.31 3.40
C LEU A 206 -16.00 14.93 3.49
N ALA A 207 -16.75 14.52 2.46
CA ALA A 207 -17.39 13.21 2.45
C ALA A 207 -16.36 12.07 2.42
N ALA A 208 -15.29 12.21 1.64
CA ALA A 208 -14.20 11.24 1.58
C ALA A 208 -13.44 11.18 2.92
N GLU A 209 -13.12 12.32 3.51
CA GLU A 209 -12.45 12.38 4.83
C GLU A 209 -13.28 11.67 5.90
N LEU A 210 -14.57 12.01 6.00
CA LEU A 210 -15.47 11.36 6.96
C LEU A 210 -15.52 9.85 6.71
N ALA A 211 -15.69 9.42 5.46
CA ALA A 211 -15.74 8.00 5.10
C ALA A 211 -14.46 7.27 5.50
N LEU A 212 -13.28 7.87 5.29
CA LEU A 212 -11.98 7.29 5.65
C LEU A 212 -11.76 7.17 7.15
N VAL A 213 -12.29 8.10 7.94
CA VAL A 213 -12.18 8.06 9.41
C VAL A 213 -13.10 6.99 10.00
N GLN A 214 -14.23 6.69 9.36
CA GLN A 214 -15.16 5.69 9.88
C GLN A 214 -14.54 4.29 9.98
N SER A 215 -14.92 3.57 11.03
CA SER A 215 -14.62 2.15 11.17
C SER A 215 -15.63 1.30 10.38
N GLY A 216 -15.20 0.11 9.95
CA GLY A 216 -16.10 -0.86 9.34
C GLY A 216 -17.20 -1.25 10.32
N GLY A 217 -18.43 -1.33 9.84
CA GLY A 217 -19.56 -1.78 10.63
C GLY A 217 -19.51 -3.29 10.81
N SER A 218 -19.38 -3.77 12.04
CA SER A 218 -19.90 -5.11 12.34
C SER A 218 -21.42 -5.00 12.29
N ALA A 219 -22.01 -5.45 11.19
CA ALA A 219 -23.44 -5.70 11.13
C ALA A 219 -23.78 -6.83 12.13
N ALA A 220 -24.01 -6.48 13.39
CA ALA A 220 -24.72 -7.33 14.31
C ALA A 220 -26.19 -7.33 13.88
N ALA A 221 -26.64 -8.42 13.27
CA ALA A 221 -28.06 -8.65 13.03
C ALA A 221 -28.81 -8.64 14.38
N PRO A 222 -29.95 -7.95 14.51
CA PRO A 222 -30.77 -8.05 15.70
C PRO A 222 -31.55 -9.36 15.64
N GLY A 223 -31.17 -10.34 16.47
CA GLY A 223 -31.86 -11.62 16.51
C GLY A 223 -31.37 -12.54 17.63
N THR A 224 -32.10 -12.50 18.74
CA THR A 224 -32.10 -13.46 19.87
C THR A 224 -30.81 -13.66 20.64
N ALA A 225 -30.82 -13.20 21.89
CA ALA A 225 -29.86 -13.54 22.92
C ALA A 225 -29.79 -15.06 23.12
N ALA A 226 -28.63 -15.63 22.80
CA ALA A 226 -28.10 -16.85 23.40
C ALA A 226 -26.73 -16.48 23.99
N PRO A 227 -26.35 -17.03 25.15
CA PRO A 227 -25.26 -16.50 25.94
C PRO A 227 -23.94 -16.61 25.16
N VAL A 228 -23.25 -15.47 25.03
CA VAL A 228 -21.90 -15.41 24.46
C VAL A 228 -20.95 -16.03 25.49
N ALA A 229 -20.84 -17.35 25.42
CA ALA A 229 -19.65 -18.06 25.86
C ALA A 229 -18.63 -18.00 24.72
N ALA A 230 -17.56 -17.24 24.95
CA ALA A 230 -16.25 -17.35 24.29
C ALA A 230 -16.25 -17.47 22.75
N ALA A 231 -16.24 -16.33 22.05
CA ALA A 231 -15.47 -16.23 20.81
C ALA A 231 -13.98 -16.25 21.19
N ALA A 232 -13.47 -17.46 21.43
CA ALA A 232 -12.06 -17.72 21.60
C ALA A 232 -11.30 -17.17 20.38
N GLN A 233 -10.17 -16.53 20.67
CA GLN A 233 -9.11 -16.26 19.71
C GLN A 233 -8.94 -17.45 18.77
N GLN A 234 -9.29 -17.28 17.49
CA GLN A 234 -8.89 -18.26 16.48
C GLN A 234 -7.39 -18.14 16.32
N GLY A 235 -6.64 -18.97 17.06
CA GLY A 235 -5.18 -18.96 17.04
C GLY A 235 -4.61 -19.28 15.67
N VAL A 236 -3.33 -18.94 15.44
CA VAL A 236 -2.59 -19.12 14.18
C VAL A 236 -2.86 -20.44 13.45
N GLY A 237 -3.00 -21.54 14.20
CA GLY A 237 -3.27 -22.86 13.64
C GLY A 237 -4.62 -23.00 12.92
N ALA A 238 -5.60 -22.15 13.21
CA ALA A 238 -6.88 -22.13 12.49
C ALA A 238 -6.79 -21.33 11.18
N LYS A 239 -6.09 -20.20 11.19
CA LYS A 239 -5.89 -19.35 10.00
C LYS A 239 -5.01 -20.02 8.95
N LEU A 240 -3.96 -20.74 9.37
CA LEU A 240 -3.08 -21.50 8.47
C LEU A 240 -3.76 -22.71 7.82
N LYS A 241 -4.87 -23.19 8.37
CA LYS A 241 -5.68 -24.28 7.80
C LYS A 241 -6.71 -23.81 6.76
N MET A 242 -6.86 -22.50 6.58
CA MET A 242 -7.77 -21.95 5.58
C MET A 242 -7.31 -22.36 4.18
N THR A 243 -8.24 -22.92 3.40
CA THR A 243 -8.00 -23.33 2.01
C THR A 243 -7.99 -22.10 1.12
N MET A 244 -6.95 -21.95 0.30
CA MET A 244 -6.84 -20.86 -0.67
C MET A 244 -6.28 -21.39 -2.01
N THR A 245 -6.37 -20.55 -3.03
CA THR A 245 -5.77 -20.77 -4.34
C THR A 245 -4.81 -19.62 -4.64
N LEU A 246 -3.55 -19.95 -4.97
CA LEU A 246 -2.52 -18.98 -5.32
C LEU A 246 -1.83 -19.40 -6.62
N ALA A 247 -1.95 -18.57 -7.65
CA ALA A 247 -1.37 -18.84 -8.96
C ALA A 247 -0.71 -17.58 -9.55
N PHE A 248 0.55 -17.69 -9.96
CA PHE A 248 1.30 -16.65 -10.66
C PHE A 248 2.35 -17.26 -11.59
N ALA A 249 2.53 -16.63 -12.76
CA ALA A 249 3.49 -17.09 -13.77
C ALA A 249 4.95 -16.78 -13.37
N LYS A 250 5.18 -15.66 -12.68
CA LYS A 250 6.51 -15.25 -12.19
C LYS A 250 6.36 -14.17 -11.12
N ASP A 251 6.73 -14.47 -9.88
CA ASP A 251 6.68 -13.50 -8.78
C ASP A 251 7.82 -13.72 -7.77
N THR A 252 8.08 -12.77 -6.87
CA THR A 252 9.16 -12.85 -5.87
C THR A 252 8.71 -13.52 -4.57
N LEU A 253 9.67 -13.98 -3.75
CA LEU A 253 9.38 -14.50 -2.40
C LEU A 253 8.62 -13.46 -1.57
N GLU A 254 9.08 -12.21 -1.57
CA GLU A 254 8.46 -11.12 -0.80
C GLU A 254 6.98 -10.92 -1.17
N LYS A 255 6.68 -10.84 -2.47
CA LYS A 255 5.32 -10.65 -2.95
C LYS A 255 4.45 -11.88 -2.72
N SER A 256 5.01 -13.08 -2.84
CA SER A 256 4.30 -14.34 -2.54
C SER A 256 3.85 -14.43 -1.08
N ILE A 257 4.71 -13.99 -0.15
CA ILE A 257 4.40 -13.95 1.28
C ILE A 257 3.38 -12.87 1.60
N GLN A 258 3.48 -11.72 0.95
CA GLN A 258 2.49 -10.65 1.12
C GLN A 258 1.10 -11.09 0.65
N MET A 259 0.99 -11.76 -0.50
CA MET A 259 -0.29 -12.28 -1.00
C MET A 259 -0.96 -13.25 -0.01
N ILE A 260 -0.18 -14.16 0.60
CA ILE A 260 -0.71 -15.05 1.64
C ILE A 260 -1.11 -14.28 2.90
N SER A 261 -0.28 -13.33 3.34
CA SER A 261 -0.54 -12.52 4.53
C SER A 261 -1.86 -11.76 4.44
N GLU A 262 -2.12 -11.16 3.28
CA GLU A 262 -3.36 -10.44 2.97
C GLU A 262 -4.56 -11.37 2.92
N GLU A 263 -4.44 -12.54 2.28
CA GLU A 263 -5.53 -13.51 2.14
C GLU A 263 -5.95 -14.12 3.48
N ILE A 264 -5.01 -14.50 4.35
CA ILE A 264 -5.33 -15.10 5.67
C ILE A 264 -5.56 -14.04 6.77
N GLY A 265 -5.38 -12.76 6.45
CA GLY A 265 -5.47 -11.65 7.40
C GLY A 265 -4.54 -11.84 8.61
N MET A 266 -3.29 -12.23 8.36
CA MET A 266 -2.27 -12.44 9.39
C MET A 266 -0.94 -11.83 8.96
N PRO A 267 -0.32 -10.96 9.79
CA PRO A 267 0.94 -10.31 9.42
C PRO A 267 2.05 -11.34 9.25
N MET A 268 2.71 -11.31 8.10
CA MET A 268 3.90 -12.10 7.79
C MET A 268 5.10 -11.17 7.56
N GLU A 269 6.23 -11.46 8.20
CA GLU A 269 7.45 -10.65 8.10
C GLU A 269 8.66 -11.52 7.69
N ILE A 270 9.43 -11.06 6.71
CA ILE A 270 10.68 -11.75 6.31
C ILE A 270 11.88 -11.13 7.02
N LEU A 271 12.52 -11.90 7.90
CA LEU A 271 13.72 -11.49 8.63
C LEU A 271 14.95 -11.45 7.70
N GLY A 272 15.12 -10.33 7.00
CA GLY A 272 16.12 -10.18 5.94
C GLY A 272 17.57 -10.42 6.39
N GLY A 273 17.90 -10.08 7.64
CA GLY A 273 19.22 -10.33 8.20
C GLY A 273 19.56 -11.83 8.29
N ASP A 274 18.57 -12.68 8.61
CA ASP A 274 18.79 -14.13 8.70
C ASP A 274 18.97 -14.77 7.32
N LEU A 275 18.28 -14.23 6.30
CA LEU A 275 18.40 -14.67 4.92
C LEU A 275 19.76 -14.28 4.32
N GLN A 276 20.25 -13.08 4.61
CA GLN A 276 21.55 -12.58 4.12
C GLN A 276 22.72 -13.40 4.65
N LEU A 277 22.66 -13.85 5.91
CA LEU A 277 23.69 -14.70 6.52
C LEU A 277 23.80 -16.07 5.85
N GLU A 278 22.74 -16.55 5.20
CA GLU A 278 22.69 -17.82 4.47
C GLU A 278 22.78 -17.62 2.94
N GLY A 279 23.01 -16.40 2.46
CA GLY A 279 23.12 -16.07 1.04
C GLY A 279 21.80 -16.13 0.26
N ILE A 280 20.65 -16.10 0.95
CA ILE A 280 19.32 -16.19 0.33
C ILE A 280 18.83 -14.79 -0.04
N THR A 281 18.34 -14.61 -1.28
CA THR A 281 17.84 -13.32 -1.77
C THR A 281 16.31 -13.25 -1.76
N LYS A 282 15.75 -12.10 -1.37
CA LYS A 282 14.29 -11.87 -1.34
C LYS A 282 13.68 -11.69 -2.74
N ASN A 283 14.50 -11.30 -3.71
CA ASN A 283 14.09 -10.94 -5.06
C ASN A 283 14.18 -12.11 -6.06
N GLN A 284 14.41 -13.33 -5.57
CA GLN A 284 14.36 -14.50 -6.44
C GLN A 284 12.94 -14.71 -6.95
N SER A 285 12.79 -14.79 -8.27
CA SER A 285 11.50 -14.99 -8.91
C SER A 285 11.27 -16.46 -9.27
N PHE A 286 10.05 -16.94 -9.03
CA PHE A 286 9.62 -18.30 -9.36
C PHE A 286 8.16 -18.32 -9.79
N ALA A 287 7.71 -19.44 -10.35
CA ALA A 287 6.31 -19.67 -10.72
C ALA A 287 5.64 -20.61 -9.71
N LEU A 288 4.36 -20.35 -9.44
CA LEU A 288 3.54 -21.14 -8.51
C LEU A 288 2.13 -21.29 -9.06
N GLU A 289 1.57 -22.49 -9.00
CA GLU A 289 0.17 -22.76 -9.32
C GLU A 289 -0.34 -23.79 -8.32
N GLU A 290 -0.96 -23.30 -7.25
CA GLU A 290 -1.51 -24.14 -6.18
C GLU A 290 -2.98 -23.80 -5.99
N ARG A 291 -3.86 -24.79 -6.14
CA ARG A 291 -5.32 -24.63 -6.01
C ARG A 291 -5.86 -25.42 -4.84
N ASP A 292 -6.80 -24.82 -4.12
CA ASP A 292 -7.59 -25.44 -3.04
C ASP A 292 -6.76 -26.15 -1.97
N LYS A 293 -5.61 -25.55 -1.63
CA LYS A 293 -4.70 -26.08 -0.59
C LYS A 293 -4.74 -25.23 0.67
N PRO A 294 -4.49 -25.83 1.86
CA PRO A 294 -4.31 -25.05 3.08
C PRO A 294 -3.19 -24.02 2.92
N ALA A 295 -3.37 -22.83 3.48
CA ALA A 295 -2.37 -21.75 3.46
C ALA A 295 -0.99 -22.23 3.92
N GLU A 296 -0.95 -23.10 4.93
CA GLU A 296 0.27 -23.74 5.40
C GLU A 296 0.99 -24.55 4.32
N ALA A 297 0.25 -25.33 3.52
CA ALA A 297 0.83 -26.15 2.47
C ALA A 297 1.41 -25.27 1.36
N ILE A 298 0.70 -24.20 0.97
CA ILE A 298 1.16 -23.25 -0.05
C ILE A 298 2.39 -22.48 0.45
N LEU A 299 2.39 -22.04 1.71
CA LEU A 299 3.53 -21.39 2.33
C LEU A 299 4.79 -22.28 2.28
N ARG A 300 4.65 -23.59 2.55
CA ARG A 300 5.78 -24.53 2.43
C ARG A 300 6.29 -24.65 0.99
N VAL A 301 5.40 -24.71 0.00
CA VAL A 301 5.79 -24.79 -1.42
C VAL A 301 6.54 -23.51 -1.82
N ILE A 302 6.10 -22.34 -1.38
CA ILE A 302 6.78 -21.07 -1.61
C ILE A 302 8.19 -21.09 -1.01
N LEU A 303 8.34 -21.49 0.26
CA LEU A 303 9.63 -21.54 0.92
C LEU A 303 10.58 -22.55 0.24
N ALA A 304 10.07 -23.68 -0.24
CA ALA A 304 10.85 -24.67 -0.97
C ALA A 304 11.26 -24.19 -2.37
N LYS A 305 10.40 -23.46 -3.09
CA LYS A 305 10.73 -22.89 -4.40
C LYS A 305 11.71 -21.73 -4.31
N ALA A 306 11.58 -20.90 -3.29
CA ALA A 306 12.49 -19.79 -3.01
C ALA A 306 13.83 -20.23 -2.39
N ASN A 307 13.89 -21.45 -1.86
CA ASN A 307 15.14 -22.04 -1.41
C ASN A 307 15.10 -23.57 -1.53
N PRO A 308 15.58 -24.12 -2.66
CA PRO A 308 15.67 -25.56 -2.88
C PRO A 308 16.53 -26.29 -1.83
N ASP A 309 17.47 -25.59 -1.19
CA ASP A 309 18.34 -26.15 -0.13
C ASP A 309 17.59 -26.37 1.20
N GLY A 310 16.30 -26.01 1.29
CA GLY A 310 15.43 -26.33 2.42
C GLY A 310 15.76 -25.61 3.73
N LYS A 311 16.53 -24.51 3.67
CA LYS A 311 16.98 -23.77 4.85
C LYS A 311 15.95 -22.77 5.39
N LEU A 312 14.96 -22.39 4.57
CA LEU A 312 13.90 -21.46 4.96
C LEU A 312 12.81 -22.16 5.79
N VAL A 313 12.39 -21.51 6.86
CA VAL A 313 11.32 -21.95 7.77
C VAL A 313 10.47 -20.77 8.19
N TYR A 314 9.27 -21.04 8.68
CA TYR A 314 8.44 -20.04 9.32
C TYR A 314 8.28 -20.35 10.81
N VAL A 315 8.17 -19.30 11.63
CA VAL A 315 7.98 -19.37 13.08
C VAL A 315 6.81 -18.47 13.47
N VAL A 316 6.03 -18.91 14.45
CA VAL A 316 4.89 -18.15 14.96
C VAL A 316 5.33 -17.40 16.21
N ARG A 317 5.23 -16.08 16.21
CA ARG A 317 5.51 -15.25 17.38
C ARG A 317 4.28 -14.44 17.79
N SER A 318 4.03 -14.37 19.09
CA SER A 318 3.07 -13.44 19.65
C SER A 318 3.82 -12.19 20.11
N GLU A 319 3.69 -11.09 19.37
CA GLU A 319 4.22 -9.78 19.78
C GLU A 319 3.05 -8.87 20.16
N GLN A 320 3.07 -8.36 21.40
CA GLN A 320 2.05 -7.45 21.94
C GLN A 320 0.59 -7.97 21.83
N GLY A 321 0.40 -9.29 21.99
CA GLY A 321 -0.92 -9.92 21.95
C GLY A 321 -1.51 -10.10 20.54
N ARG A 322 -0.73 -9.83 19.49
CA ARG A 322 -1.05 -10.20 18.10
C ARG A 322 -0.06 -11.27 17.62
N GLU A 323 -0.60 -12.35 17.09
CA GLU A 323 0.19 -13.43 16.52
C GLU A 323 0.63 -13.06 15.09
N ALA A 324 1.93 -13.19 14.80
CA ALA A 324 2.57 -12.92 13.51
C ALA A 324 3.44 -14.10 13.07
N ILE A 325 3.56 -14.31 11.76
CA ILE A 325 4.47 -15.32 11.19
C ILE A 325 5.75 -14.61 10.77
N LYS A 326 6.90 -15.07 11.27
CA LYS A 326 8.21 -14.61 10.82
C LYS A 326 8.85 -15.67 9.96
N ILE A 327 9.40 -15.28 8.81
CA ILE A 327 10.12 -16.16 7.90
C ILE A 327 11.60 -15.97 8.13
N THR A 328 12.27 -17.07 8.45
CA THR A 328 13.66 -17.10 8.92
C THR A 328 14.37 -18.34 8.38
N THR A 329 15.64 -18.49 8.70
CA THR A 329 16.43 -19.69 8.41
C THR A 329 16.44 -20.66 9.60
N ARG A 330 16.62 -21.97 9.35
CA ARG A 330 16.75 -22.99 10.42
C ARG A 330 17.86 -22.66 11.40
N ALA A 331 19.01 -22.21 10.90
CA ALA A 331 20.16 -21.86 11.72
C ALA A 331 19.83 -20.71 12.70
N ALA A 332 19.10 -19.69 12.22
CA ALA A 332 18.69 -18.56 13.05
C ALA A 332 17.59 -18.94 14.05
N ALA A 333 16.62 -19.78 13.66
CA ALA A 333 15.59 -20.31 14.56
C ALA A 333 16.19 -21.19 15.68
N ALA A 334 17.16 -22.04 15.35
CA ALA A 334 17.86 -22.89 16.31
C ALA A 334 18.69 -22.07 17.31
N LYS A 335 19.41 -21.05 16.84
CA LYS A 335 20.16 -20.12 17.72
C LYS A 335 19.24 -19.36 18.69
N ARG A 336 17.98 -19.13 18.32
CA ARG A 336 16.99 -18.41 19.13
C ARG A 336 16.06 -19.33 19.93
N GLY A 337 16.24 -20.66 19.85
CA GLY A 337 15.44 -21.62 20.59
C GLY A 337 13.96 -21.64 20.20
N GLU A 338 13.63 -21.28 18.96
CA GLU A 338 12.26 -21.13 18.50
C GLU A 338 11.62 -22.47 18.12
N THR A 339 10.36 -22.69 18.52
CA THR A 339 9.63 -23.93 18.18
C THR A 339 9.21 -23.91 16.72
N LEU A 340 9.67 -24.90 15.95
CA LEU A 340 9.32 -25.05 14.55
C LEU A 340 7.95 -25.74 14.39
N PRO A 341 7.13 -25.32 13.40
CA PRO A 341 5.89 -26.00 13.07
C PRO A 341 6.10 -27.45 12.58
N PRO A 342 5.12 -28.36 12.78
CA PRO A 342 5.20 -29.75 12.34
C PRO A 342 5.41 -29.84 10.82
N GLY A 343 6.49 -30.48 10.38
CA GLY A 343 6.90 -30.55 8.96
C GLY A 343 8.19 -29.77 8.62
N PHE A 344 8.75 -29.04 9.58
CA PHE A 344 10.11 -28.50 9.54
C PHE A 344 11.05 -29.16 10.56
N GLU A 345 10.71 -30.36 11.03
CA GLU A 345 11.58 -31.16 11.91
C GLU A 345 12.93 -31.47 11.23
N PRO A 346 14.02 -31.60 12.01
CA PRO A 346 15.29 -32.01 11.44
C PRO A 346 15.13 -33.39 10.81
N GLN A 347 15.44 -33.52 9.51
CA GLN A 347 15.72 -34.83 8.94
C GLN A 347 16.90 -35.40 9.73
N GLY A 348 16.62 -36.36 10.61
CA GLY A 348 17.65 -37.14 11.28
C GLY A 348 18.53 -37.84 10.25
N ASP A 349 19.82 -37.93 10.56
CA ASP A 349 20.85 -38.67 9.84
C ASP A 349 20.32 -39.96 9.19
N ALA A 350 20.09 -39.92 7.87
CA ALA A 350 20.03 -41.11 7.04
C ALA A 350 21.40 -41.32 6.40
N GLY A 351 22.38 -41.70 7.23
CA GLY A 351 23.77 -41.89 6.82
C GLY A 351 24.58 -42.86 7.68
N ALA A 352 23.95 -43.65 8.54
CA ALA A 352 24.62 -44.76 9.21
C ALA A 352 24.45 -46.05 8.39
N LYS A 353 25.51 -46.43 7.65
CA LYS A 353 25.65 -47.77 7.06
C LYS A 353 25.56 -48.83 8.18
N PRO A 354 24.67 -49.83 8.10
CA PRO A 354 24.77 -50.98 8.97
C PRO A 354 25.92 -51.87 8.49
N GLY A 355 26.86 -52.13 9.40
CA GLY A 355 27.91 -53.11 9.20
C GLY A 355 27.32 -54.51 9.04
N THR A 356 27.70 -55.19 7.97
CA THR A 356 27.65 -56.64 7.87
C THR A 356 28.85 -57.24 8.59
N LYS A 357 28.55 -58.20 9.45
CA LYS A 357 29.48 -59.17 10.03
C LYS A 357 30.25 -59.94 8.97
#